data_AF-A0A379GDQ7-F1
#
_entry.id   AF-A0A379GDQ7-F1
#
_cell.length_a   1.000
_cell.length_b   1.000
_cell.length_c   1.000
_cell.angle_alpha   90.00
_cell.angle_beta   90.00
_cell.angle_gamma   90.00
#
_symmetry.space_group_name_H-M   'P 1'
#
loop_
_entity.id
_entity.type
_entity.pdbx_description
1 polymer ?
#
loop_
_entity_poly.entity_id
_entity_poly.type
_entity_poly.pdbx_seq_one_letter_code
_entity_poly.pdbx_strand_id
1 'polypeptide(L)'
;MDLISRLTTNTTRADFALAHQQQLIQLLIQHFPAKYHTLFATPQKTAEDTIEWYGELSGQPVALNALSEQQRQEIRDALDDDLKNLKEQTALLASQQRITDEERHLLDTASTLPDAESIYIINGKPIITWWPRTTPLAPTVAQVTAGSSAAAAGAALAKISPKTRHRWLRWLLVLLLVLIALVSWLRGCFDINTTPSINNTSATAVATHSTSTMTATTNTTNKQDNLTTNK
;
A
#
# COMPACT_ATOMS: atom_id res chain seq x y z
N MET A 1 -8.38 13.95 -21.00
CA MET A 1 -8.53 13.84 -19.54
C MET A 1 -9.20 12.51 -19.30
N ASP A 2 -8.47 11.59 -18.70
CA ASP A 2 -8.96 10.22 -18.48
C ASP A 2 -9.57 10.16 -17.07
N LEU A 3 -10.68 9.42 -16.94
CA LEU A 3 -11.40 9.25 -15.69
C LEU A 3 -10.61 8.30 -14.77
N ILE A 4 -10.25 8.79 -13.58
CA ILE A 4 -9.45 8.05 -12.61
C ILE A 4 -10.33 7.20 -11.69
N SER A 5 -11.44 7.78 -11.22
CA SER A 5 -12.26 7.17 -10.18
C SER A 5 -13.69 7.71 -10.17
N ARG A 6 -14.66 6.81 -9.96
CA ARG A 6 -16.07 7.12 -9.69
C ARG A 6 -16.42 6.63 -8.29
N LEU A 7 -16.62 7.52 -7.32
CA LEU A 7 -17.05 7.12 -5.98
C LEU A 7 -17.99 8.12 -5.28
N THR A 8 -19.19 7.58 -4.96
CA THR A 8 -20.13 7.78 -3.83
C THR A 8 -20.74 9.15 -3.51
N THR A 9 -21.95 9.10 -2.91
CA THR A 9 -22.90 10.20 -2.63
C THR A 9 -22.59 11.02 -1.36
N ASN A 10 -21.43 10.82 -0.73
CA ASN A 10 -20.97 11.66 0.39
C ASN A 10 -19.79 12.53 -0.08
N THR A 11 -20.13 13.68 -0.64
CA THR A 11 -19.21 14.50 -1.46
C THR A 11 -18.45 15.58 -0.70
N THR A 12 -18.73 15.80 0.60
CA THR A 12 -18.15 16.90 1.39
C THR A 12 -16.62 16.87 1.42
N ARG A 13 -16.02 15.68 1.29
CA ARG A 13 -14.57 15.52 1.24
C ARG A 13 -13.92 16.24 0.04
N ALA A 14 -14.63 16.41 -1.07
CA ALA A 14 -14.12 17.05 -2.26
C ALA A 14 -14.36 18.57 -2.31
N ASP A 15 -15.15 19.14 -1.40
CA ASP A 15 -15.55 20.56 -1.46
C ASP A 15 -14.35 21.50 -1.50
N PHE A 16 -13.31 21.19 -0.71
CA PHE A 16 -12.07 21.96 -0.71
C PHE A 16 -11.38 21.92 -2.07
N ALA A 17 -11.20 20.72 -2.64
CA ALA A 17 -10.56 20.58 -3.94
C ALA A 17 -11.40 21.23 -5.06
N LEU A 18 -12.72 21.05 -5.05
CA LEU A 18 -13.63 21.70 -6.01
C LEU A 18 -13.48 23.23 -5.98
N ALA A 19 -13.36 23.82 -4.79
CA ALA A 19 -13.20 25.26 -4.63
C ALA A 19 -11.82 25.77 -5.05
N HIS A 20 -10.75 24.99 -4.84
CA HIS A 20 -9.37 25.48 -4.97
C HIS A 20 -8.57 24.85 -6.13
N GLN A 21 -9.13 23.91 -6.90
CA GLN A 21 -8.40 23.19 -7.96
C GLN A 21 -7.73 24.12 -8.96
N GLN A 22 -8.47 25.10 -9.48
CA GLN A 22 -7.93 26.00 -10.51
C GLN A 22 -6.76 26.82 -9.96
N GLN A 23 -6.89 27.35 -8.74
CA GLN A 23 -5.82 28.09 -8.09
C GLN A 23 -4.59 27.22 -7.83
N LEU A 24 -4.79 25.99 -7.34
CA LEU A 24 -3.69 25.04 -7.11
C LEU A 24 -2.92 24.78 -8.41
N ILE A 25 -3.61 24.41 -9.50
CA ILE A 25 -2.95 24.10 -10.78
C ILE A 25 -2.21 25.31 -11.33
N GLN A 26 -2.76 26.52 -11.23
CA GLN A 26 -2.05 27.73 -11.67
C GLN A 26 -0.77 27.98 -10.87
N LEU A 27 -0.81 27.83 -9.55
CA LEU A 27 0.38 27.97 -8.69
C LEU A 27 1.44 26.92 -9.04
N LEU A 28 1.02 25.67 -9.28
CA LEU A 28 1.93 24.59 -9.69
C LEU A 28 2.58 24.89 -11.05
N ILE A 29 1.81 25.36 -12.03
CA ILE A 29 2.33 25.73 -13.35
C ILE A 29 3.31 26.90 -13.26
N GLN A 30 3.00 27.91 -12.45
CA GLN A 30 3.76 29.15 -12.36
C GLN A 30 5.09 28.96 -11.61
N HIS A 31 5.12 28.13 -10.57
CA HIS A 31 6.24 28.09 -9.63
C HIS A 31 6.97 26.76 -9.55
N PHE A 32 6.40 25.67 -10.08
CA PHE A 32 6.94 24.33 -9.89
C PHE A 32 7.26 23.64 -11.22
N PRO A 33 8.22 22.69 -11.23
CA PRO A 33 8.52 21.88 -12.40
C PRO A 33 7.31 21.06 -12.90
N ALA A 34 7.32 20.73 -14.20
CA ALA A 34 6.22 20.03 -14.88
C ALA A 34 5.76 18.72 -14.21
N LYS A 35 6.65 18.01 -13.49
CA LYS A 35 6.29 16.78 -12.78
C LYS A 35 5.17 16.98 -11.74
N TYR A 36 5.02 18.19 -11.19
CA TYR A 36 3.99 18.50 -10.20
C TYR A 36 2.64 18.88 -10.82
N HIS A 37 2.62 19.28 -12.10
CA HIS A 37 1.41 19.79 -12.77
C HIS A 37 0.34 18.70 -12.90
N THR A 38 0.76 17.45 -13.03
CA THR A 38 -0.13 16.29 -13.14
C THR A 38 -0.30 15.51 -11.84
N LEU A 39 0.25 16.01 -10.73
CA LEU A 39 0.26 15.28 -9.45
C LEU A 39 -1.13 15.24 -8.80
N PHE A 40 -1.96 16.24 -9.05
CA PHE A 40 -3.30 16.36 -8.47
C PHE A 40 -4.36 16.16 -9.54
N ALA A 41 -5.27 15.21 -9.30
CA ALA A 41 -6.43 15.01 -10.14
C ALA A 41 -7.40 16.20 -10.03
N THR A 42 -8.16 16.43 -11.09
CA THR A 42 -9.20 17.46 -11.16
C THR A 42 -10.55 16.87 -10.74
N PRO A 43 -11.16 17.37 -9.64
CA PRO A 43 -12.51 16.96 -9.26
C PRO A 43 -13.54 17.65 -10.16
N GLN A 44 -14.56 16.91 -10.55
CA GLN A 44 -15.72 17.43 -11.25
C GLN A 44 -17.00 16.88 -10.61
N LYS A 45 -17.93 17.78 -10.34
CA LYS A 45 -19.26 17.43 -9.86
C LYS A 45 -20.17 17.11 -11.05
N THR A 46 -20.78 15.93 -11.02
CA THR A 46 -21.75 15.49 -12.03
C THR A 46 -23.15 16.04 -11.73
N ALA A 47 -24.07 15.89 -12.69
CA ALA A 47 -25.48 16.28 -12.51
C ALA A 47 -26.19 15.51 -11.39
N GLU A 48 -25.71 14.30 -11.07
CA GLU A 48 -26.26 13.42 -10.03
C GLU A 48 -25.57 13.61 -8.66
N ASP A 49 -24.96 14.77 -8.43
CA ASP A 49 -24.26 15.08 -7.16
C ASP A 49 -23.12 14.11 -6.82
N THR A 50 -22.58 13.39 -7.80
CA THR A 50 -21.41 12.50 -7.64
C THR A 50 -20.13 13.21 -8.06
N ILE A 51 -19.01 12.94 -7.36
CA ILE A 51 -17.70 13.47 -7.73
C ILE A 51 -16.94 12.47 -8.60
N GLU A 52 -16.49 12.95 -9.75
CA GLU A 52 -15.56 12.25 -10.64
C GLU A 52 -14.20 12.94 -10.58
N TRP A 53 -13.13 12.13 -10.60
CA TRP A 53 -11.76 12.65 -10.60
C TRP A 53 -11.09 12.35 -11.93
N TYR A 54 -10.50 13.38 -12.54
CA TYR A 54 -9.89 13.32 -13.87
C TYR A 54 -8.39 13.59 -13.81
N GLY A 55 -7.64 12.86 -14.63
CA GLY A 55 -6.19 13.03 -14.79
C GLY A 55 -5.80 13.43 -16.20
N GLU A 56 -4.67 14.11 -16.33
CA GLU A 56 -4.07 14.40 -17.63
C GLU A 56 -3.23 13.24 -18.18
N LEU A 57 -2.76 12.37 -17.29
CA LEU A 57 -1.99 11.18 -17.67
C LEU A 57 -2.90 10.17 -18.39
N SER A 58 -2.50 9.74 -19.57
CA SER A 58 -3.21 8.71 -20.32
C SER A 58 -2.89 7.32 -19.80
N GLY A 59 -3.90 6.46 -19.66
CA GLY A 59 -3.72 5.04 -19.29
C GLY A 59 -4.69 4.58 -18.23
N GLN A 60 -4.65 3.28 -17.92
CA GLN A 60 -5.54 2.68 -16.93
C GLN A 60 -5.07 3.05 -15.51
N PRO A 61 -5.90 3.72 -14.70
CA PRO A 61 -5.59 3.98 -13.30
C PRO A 61 -5.59 2.68 -12.49
N VAL A 62 -4.56 2.50 -11.65
CA VAL A 62 -4.45 1.41 -10.69
C VAL A 62 -4.36 1.99 -9.28
N ALA A 63 -5.25 1.57 -8.37
CA ALA A 63 -5.19 2.03 -6.98
C ALA A 63 -3.87 1.62 -6.32
N LEU A 64 -3.26 2.50 -5.51
CA LEU A 64 -2.01 2.20 -4.82
C LEU A 64 -2.08 0.91 -3.97
N ASN A 65 -3.24 0.66 -3.34
CA ASN A 65 -3.48 -0.54 -2.53
C ASN A 65 -3.57 -1.84 -3.34
N ALA A 66 -3.76 -1.76 -4.66
CA ALA A 66 -3.76 -2.94 -5.53
C ALA A 66 -2.35 -3.40 -5.90
N LEU A 67 -1.31 -2.60 -5.63
CA LEU A 67 0.08 -2.97 -5.89
C LEU A 67 0.62 -3.94 -4.83
N SER A 68 1.73 -4.63 -5.17
CA SER A 68 2.52 -5.38 -4.20
C SER A 68 3.07 -4.47 -3.10
N GLU A 69 3.34 -5.03 -1.92
CA GLU A 69 3.81 -4.23 -0.77
C GLU A 69 5.08 -3.44 -1.09
N GLN A 70 6.06 -4.08 -1.75
CA GLN A 70 7.31 -3.44 -2.11
C GLN A 70 7.08 -2.26 -3.07
N GLN A 71 6.34 -2.46 -4.18
CA GLN A 71 6.06 -1.40 -5.14
C GLN A 71 5.23 -0.28 -4.53
N ARG A 72 4.30 -0.63 -3.63
CA ARG A 72 3.49 0.33 -2.88
C ARG A 72 4.40 1.23 -2.05
N GLN A 73 5.32 0.64 -1.30
CA GLN A 73 6.23 1.39 -0.44
C GLN A 73 7.17 2.27 -1.26
N GLU A 74 7.76 1.76 -2.34
CA GLU A 74 8.62 2.52 -3.25
C GLU A 74 7.91 3.78 -3.80
N ILE A 75 6.66 3.64 -4.23
CA ILE A 75 5.87 4.78 -4.71
C ILE A 75 5.51 5.74 -3.58
N ARG A 76 5.21 5.23 -2.37
CA ARG A 76 4.90 6.08 -1.22
C ARG A 76 6.09 6.91 -0.79
N ASP A 77 7.28 6.32 -0.73
CA ASP A 77 8.51 7.01 -0.37
C ASP A 77 8.84 8.10 -1.39
N ALA A 78 8.77 7.76 -2.69
CA ALA A 78 8.98 8.73 -3.76
C ALA A 78 7.95 9.88 -3.73
N LEU A 79 6.69 9.57 -3.45
CA LEU A 79 5.64 10.59 -3.31
C LEU A 79 5.86 11.48 -2.08
N ASP A 80 6.28 10.91 -0.95
CA ASP A 80 6.58 11.66 0.28
C ASP A 80 7.75 12.62 0.05
N ASP A 81 8.81 12.17 -0.62
CA ASP A 81 9.94 13.01 -1.03
C ASP A 81 9.50 14.15 -1.96
N ASP A 82 8.65 13.86 -2.95
CA ASP A 82 8.13 14.87 -3.87
C ASP A 82 7.29 15.94 -3.14
N LEU A 83 6.42 15.53 -2.20
CA LEU A 83 5.58 16.43 -1.41
C LEU A 83 6.41 17.25 -0.40
N LYS A 84 7.45 16.65 0.20
CA LYS A 84 8.39 17.37 1.05
C LYS A 84 9.13 18.45 0.28
N ASN A 85 9.61 18.14 -0.92
CA ASN A 85 10.25 19.13 -1.79
C ASN A 85 9.28 20.25 -2.21
N LEU A 86 8.02 19.90 -2.52
CA LEU A 86 6.97 20.89 -2.78
C LEU A 86 6.81 21.87 -1.60
N LYS A 87 6.79 21.35 -0.38
CA LYS A 87 6.69 22.13 0.85
C LYS A 87 7.92 23.02 1.10
N GLU A 88 9.12 22.49 0.91
CA GLU A 88 10.37 23.26 1.05
C GLU A 88 10.43 24.42 0.04
N GLN A 89 10.05 24.16 -1.22
CA GLN A 89 9.98 25.18 -2.26
C GLN A 89 8.88 26.22 -1.98
N THR A 90 7.74 25.80 -1.41
CA THR A 90 6.66 26.70 -0.97
C THR A 90 7.17 27.66 0.12
N ALA A 91 7.90 27.15 1.12
CA ALA A 91 8.51 27.97 2.15
C ALA A 91 9.52 28.99 1.59
N LEU A 92 10.31 28.57 0.59
CA LEU A 92 11.23 29.47 -0.10
C LEU A 92 10.49 30.61 -0.84
N LEU A 93 9.44 30.30 -1.59
CA LEU A 93 8.63 31.30 -2.30
C LEU A 93 8.00 32.31 -1.33
N ALA A 94 7.48 31.83 -0.20
CA ALA A 94 6.93 32.68 0.85
C ALA A 94 7.98 33.60 1.48
N SER A 95 9.18 33.07 1.80
CA SER A 95 10.28 33.88 2.35
C SER A 95 10.75 34.98 1.41
N GLN A 96 10.58 34.78 0.11
CA GLN A 96 10.91 35.74 -0.95
C GLN A 96 9.74 36.66 -1.32
N GLN A 97 8.60 36.56 -0.63
CA GLN A 97 7.37 37.32 -0.92
C GLN A 97 6.88 37.14 -2.36
N ARG A 98 7.09 35.94 -2.94
CA ARG A 98 6.68 35.61 -4.31
C ARG A 98 5.28 35.01 -4.41
N ILE A 99 4.69 34.67 -3.27
CA ILE A 99 3.33 34.15 -3.11
C ILE A 99 2.69 34.79 -1.87
N THR A 100 1.36 34.85 -1.81
CA THR A 100 0.62 35.33 -0.63
C THR A 100 0.53 34.28 0.48
N ASP A 101 0.07 34.67 1.66
CA ASP A 101 -0.17 33.73 2.76
C ASP A 101 -1.27 32.71 2.44
N GLU A 102 -2.30 33.12 1.68
CA GLU A 102 -3.36 32.22 1.21
C GLU A 102 -2.84 31.19 0.21
N GLU A 103 -2.01 31.62 -0.74
CA GLU A 103 -1.37 30.73 -1.73
C GLU A 103 -0.40 29.76 -1.05
N ARG A 104 0.37 30.25 -0.07
CA ARG A 104 1.22 29.40 0.79
C ARG A 104 0.39 28.36 1.53
N HIS A 105 -0.71 28.77 2.17
CA HIS A 105 -1.59 27.87 2.90
C HIS A 105 -2.18 26.79 1.99
N LEU A 106 -2.60 27.15 0.77
CA LEU A 106 -3.11 26.21 -0.22
C LEU A 106 -2.06 25.17 -0.62
N LEU A 107 -0.83 25.61 -0.92
CA LEU A 107 0.27 24.72 -1.29
C LEU A 107 0.72 23.83 -0.12
N ASP A 108 0.81 24.37 1.10
CA ASP A 108 1.09 23.60 2.32
C ASP A 108 0.03 22.51 2.55
N THR A 109 -1.24 22.86 2.34
CA THR A 109 -2.39 21.95 2.46
C THR A 109 -2.32 20.83 1.42
N ALA A 110 -2.03 21.16 0.16
CA ALA A 110 -1.86 20.19 -0.93
C ALA A 110 -0.60 19.31 -0.74
N SER A 111 0.43 19.81 -0.06
CA SER A 111 1.68 19.08 0.23
C SER A 111 1.57 18.04 1.34
N THR A 112 0.39 17.82 1.92
CA THR A 112 0.20 16.85 3.00
C THR A 112 0.07 15.44 2.43
N LEU A 113 0.88 14.49 2.91
CA LEU A 113 0.87 13.10 2.45
C LEU A 113 -0.53 12.48 2.52
N PRO A 114 -1.14 12.08 1.40
CA PRO A 114 -2.50 11.57 1.39
C PRO A 114 -2.62 10.15 1.97
N ASP A 115 -3.86 9.75 2.26
CA ASP A 115 -4.20 8.35 2.55
C ASP A 115 -4.02 7.49 1.29
N ALA A 116 -3.67 6.21 1.46
CA ALA A 116 -3.39 5.32 0.33
C ALA A 116 -4.59 5.15 -0.63
N GLU A 117 -5.82 5.21 -0.09
CA GLU A 117 -7.09 5.18 -0.87
C GLU A 117 -7.25 6.38 -1.82
N SER A 118 -6.44 7.43 -1.61
CA SER A 118 -6.50 8.67 -2.38
C SER A 118 -5.42 8.74 -3.45
N ILE A 119 -4.62 7.67 -3.62
CA ILE A 119 -3.52 7.61 -4.57
C ILE A 119 -3.82 6.56 -5.64
N TYR A 120 -3.76 6.99 -6.90
CA TYR A 120 -3.83 6.12 -8.08
C TYR A 120 -2.53 6.23 -8.87
N ILE A 121 -2.18 5.18 -9.61
CA ILE A 121 -0.97 5.07 -10.39
C ILE A 121 -1.34 4.98 -11.86
N ILE A 122 -0.78 5.87 -12.68
CA ILE A 122 -0.95 5.87 -14.14
C ILE A 122 0.46 5.91 -14.75
N ASN A 123 0.81 4.89 -15.52
CA ASN A 123 2.16 4.72 -16.11
C ASN A 123 3.31 4.88 -15.09
N GLY A 124 3.14 4.31 -13.90
CA GLY A 124 4.15 4.38 -12.83
C GLY A 124 4.24 5.73 -12.12
N LYS A 125 3.38 6.71 -12.44
CA LYS A 125 3.32 8.01 -11.77
C LYS A 125 2.15 8.06 -10.80
N PRO A 126 2.35 8.54 -9.56
CA PRO A 126 1.24 8.75 -8.63
C PRO A 126 0.42 9.97 -9.04
N ILE A 127 -0.89 9.86 -8.87
CA ILE A 127 -1.85 10.95 -8.96
C ILE A 127 -2.74 10.95 -7.71
N ILE A 128 -2.88 12.11 -7.10
CA ILE A 128 -3.61 12.34 -5.86
C ILE A 128 -5.05 12.73 -6.18
N THR A 129 -5.99 11.99 -5.62
CA THR A 129 -7.43 12.30 -5.59
C THR A 129 -7.82 12.70 -4.17
N TRP A 130 -9.03 13.23 -3.96
CA TRP A 130 -9.58 13.54 -2.63
C TRP A 130 -8.66 14.35 -1.71
N TRP A 131 -7.96 15.33 -2.29
CA TRP A 131 -7.14 16.26 -1.53
C TRP A 131 -8.00 17.37 -0.92
N PRO A 132 -7.64 17.94 0.23
CA PRO A 132 -6.52 17.55 1.08
C PRO A 132 -6.83 16.33 1.93
N ARG A 133 -5.81 15.82 2.62
CA ARG A 133 -5.97 14.76 3.62
C ARG A 133 -6.89 15.22 4.75
N THR A 134 -7.96 14.47 5.02
CA THR A 134 -8.89 14.74 6.13
C THR A 134 -8.59 13.92 7.38
N THR A 135 -7.77 12.87 7.26
CA THR A 135 -7.35 12.02 8.37
C THR A 135 -6.13 12.65 9.07
N PRO A 136 -6.08 12.74 10.41
CA PRO A 136 -4.89 13.19 11.12
C PRO A 136 -3.67 12.31 10.83
N LEU A 137 -2.49 12.90 10.67
CA LEU A 137 -1.24 12.14 10.64
C LEU A 137 -0.94 11.64 12.06
N ALA A 138 -0.43 10.41 12.17
CA ALA A 138 0.08 9.92 13.45
C ALA A 138 1.23 10.84 13.91
N PRO A 139 1.32 11.18 15.21
CA PRO A 139 2.38 12.04 15.70
C PRO A 139 3.74 11.37 15.49
N THR A 140 4.56 11.97 14.62
CA THR A 140 5.97 11.60 14.47
C THR A 140 6.68 11.91 15.78
N VAL A 141 6.97 10.89 16.58
CA VAL A 141 7.93 11.02 17.69
C VAL A 141 9.29 11.28 17.07
N ALA A 142 9.68 12.55 16.98
CA ALA A 142 10.99 12.97 16.50
C ALA A 142 12.07 12.28 17.34
N GLN A 143 12.72 11.26 16.78
CA GLN A 143 13.94 10.74 17.35
C GLN A 143 15.02 11.80 17.09
N VAL A 144 15.27 12.65 18.09
CA VAL A 144 16.39 13.59 18.07
C VAL A 144 17.66 12.76 17.99
N THR A 145 18.20 12.64 16.79
CA THR A 145 19.56 12.13 16.54
C THR A 145 20.55 13.17 17.06
N ALA A 146 20.79 13.19 18.36
CA ALA A 146 21.84 13.97 18.98
C ALA A 146 23.20 13.34 18.64
N GLY A 147 23.74 13.69 17.48
CA GLY A 147 25.12 13.41 17.11
C GLY A 147 26.05 14.51 17.63
N SER A 148 26.93 14.13 18.56
CA SER A 148 28.23 14.75 18.85
C SER A 148 28.28 16.08 19.62
N SER A 149 28.38 15.97 20.96
CA SER A 149 29.50 16.58 21.69
C SER A 149 29.73 15.81 22.98
N ALA A 150 30.61 14.81 22.90
CA ALA A 150 31.10 14.06 24.05
C ALA A 150 32.16 14.89 24.79
N ALA A 151 31.75 15.91 25.56
CA ALA A 151 32.61 16.56 26.57
C ALA A 151 31.85 17.62 27.40
N ALA A 152 30.76 17.28 28.09
CA ALA A 152 30.34 17.98 29.31
C ALA A 152 29.13 17.28 29.96
N ALA A 153 29.23 17.04 31.26
CA ALA A 153 28.14 16.70 32.18
C ALA A 153 27.42 15.36 31.89
N GLY A 154 27.73 14.24 32.55
CA GLY A 154 28.13 14.15 33.94
C GLY A 154 27.08 14.82 34.83
N ALA A 155 26.02 14.07 35.18
CA ALA A 155 24.92 14.42 36.08
C ALA A 155 23.65 15.04 35.46
N ALA A 156 22.73 14.15 35.07
CA ALA A 156 21.31 14.28 35.39
C ALA A 156 20.57 12.96 35.07
N LEU A 157 20.92 11.91 35.79
CA LEU A 157 20.02 10.77 36.00
C LEU A 157 18.81 11.27 36.82
N ALA A 158 17.77 11.74 36.13
CA ALA A 158 16.48 12.01 36.73
C ALA A 158 15.35 11.44 35.85
N LYS A 159 15.08 10.16 36.08
CA LYS A 159 13.77 9.48 36.01
C LYS A 159 12.77 10.02 34.99
N ILE A 160 12.67 9.31 33.85
CA ILE A 160 11.36 8.99 33.29
C ILE A 160 11.27 7.47 33.26
N SER A 161 10.45 6.93 34.16
CA SER A 161 10.14 5.50 34.22
C SER A 161 9.20 5.10 33.08
N PRO A 162 9.51 4.06 32.30
CA PRO A 162 8.49 3.22 31.67
C PRO A 162 8.28 1.96 32.55
N LYS A 163 7.86 2.12 33.81
CA LYS A 163 7.73 1.01 34.77
C LYS A 163 6.47 0.15 34.58
N THR A 164 5.64 0.39 33.56
CA THR A 164 4.34 -0.31 33.41
C THR A 164 4.28 -1.28 32.23
N ARG A 165 5.04 -1.08 31.15
CA ARG A 165 4.99 -1.98 29.97
C ARG A 165 5.73 -3.30 30.20
N HIS A 166 6.86 -3.27 30.92
CA HIS A 166 7.61 -4.49 31.24
C HIS A 166 6.95 -5.37 32.29
N ARG A 167 6.13 -4.81 33.20
CA ARG A 167 5.37 -5.60 34.17
C ARG A 167 4.20 -6.33 33.50
N TRP A 168 3.48 -5.66 32.60
CA TRP A 168 2.42 -6.27 31.79
C TRP A 168 2.96 -7.37 30.87
N LEU A 169 4.08 -7.11 30.19
CA LEU A 169 4.72 -8.10 29.31
C LEU A 169 5.29 -9.30 30.08
N ARG A 170 5.86 -9.08 31.29
CA ARG A 170 6.29 -10.19 32.15
C ARG A 170 5.12 -11.04 32.65
N TRP A 171 3.97 -10.42 32.98
CA TRP A 171 2.76 -11.16 33.33
C TRP A 171 2.19 -11.95 32.15
N LEU A 172 2.17 -11.36 30.95
CA LEU A 172 1.77 -12.04 29.71
C LEU A 172 2.68 -13.25 29.43
N LEU A 173 4.00 -13.08 29.59
CA LEU A 173 4.98 -14.13 29.35
C LEU A 173 4.86 -15.27 30.37
N VAL A 174 4.65 -14.97 31.66
CA VAL A 174 4.40 -15.99 32.68
C VAL A 174 3.09 -16.74 32.40
N LEU A 175 2.01 -16.03 32.06
CA LEU A 175 0.73 -16.66 31.70
C LEU A 175 0.88 -17.60 30.50
N LEU A 176 1.63 -17.18 29.48
CA LEU A 176 1.91 -17.98 28.29
C LEU A 176 2.73 -19.24 28.65
N LEU A 177 3.75 -19.11 29.51
CA LEU A 177 4.57 -20.23 29.96
C LEU A 177 3.75 -21.27 30.75
N VAL A 178 2.84 -20.80 31.63
CA VAL A 178 1.92 -21.68 32.36
C VAL A 178 0.97 -22.41 31.40
N LEU A 179 0.45 -21.71 30.38
CA LEU A 179 -0.43 -22.33 29.38
C LEU A 179 0.29 -23.41 28.57
N ILE A 180 1.55 -23.15 28.16
CA ILE A 180 2.40 -24.12 27.46
C ILE A 180 2.71 -25.33 28.34
N ALA A 181 2.99 -25.11 29.64
CA ALA A 181 3.22 -26.19 30.59
C ALA A 181 1.95 -27.05 30.77
N LEU A 182 0.77 -26.43 30.90
CA LEU A 182 -0.50 -27.14 30.97
C LEU A 182 -0.74 -27.98 29.71
N VAL A 183 -0.61 -27.39 28.52
CA VAL A 183 -0.79 -28.09 27.25
C VAL A 183 0.20 -29.23 27.10
N SER A 184 1.46 -29.04 27.52
CA SER A 184 2.49 -30.09 27.53
C SER A 184 2.17 -31.21 28.51
N TRP A 185 1.57 -30.90 29.66
CA TRP A 185 1.11 -31.92 30.62
C TRP A 185 -0.09 -32.70 30.09
N LEU A 186 -1.04 -31.99 29.49
CA LEU A 186 -2.17 -32.57 28.76
C LEU A 186 -1.72 -33.42 27.58
N ARG A 187 -0.61 -33.10 26.92
CA ARG A 187 -0.02 -33.89 25.82
C ARG A 187 0.83 -35.05 26.32
N GLY A 188 1.57 -34.85 27.42
CA GLY A 188 2.41 -35.87 28.06
C GLY A 188 1.61 -36.99 28.74
N CYS A 189 0.34 -36.74 29.10
CA CYS A 189 -0.58 -37.81 29.48
C CYS A 189 -1.04 -38.68 28.29
N PHE A 190 -0.78 -38.28 27.03
CA PHE A 190 -1.32 -38.96 25.84
C PHE A 190 -0.31 -39.79 25.04
N ASP A 191 1.01 -39.68 25.29
CA ASP A 191 2.02 -40.49 24.59
C ASP A 191 2.50 -41.65 25.47
N ILE A 192 1.60 -42.59 25.73
CA ILE A 192 1.94 -43.92 26.25
C ILE A 192 1.85 -44.90 25.08
N ASN A 193 3.01 -45.42 24.66
CA ASN A 193 3.25 -46.53 23.72
C ASN A 193 3.08 -46.17 22.23
N THR A 194 3.97 -46.49 21.30
CA THR A 194 4.72 -47.75 21.12
C THR A 194 5.86 -47.52 20.11
N THR A 195 6.97 -48.24 20.28
CA THR A 195 8.21 -48.25 19.47
C THR A 195 8.05 -48.85 18.06
N PRO A 196 8.96 -48.53 17.10
CA PRO A 196 8.92 -49.01 15.72
C PRO A 196 9.87 -50.21 15.45
N SER A 197 9.52 -51.05 14.47
CA SER A 197 10.30 -52.19 13.93
C SER A 197 9.48 -52.79 12.76
N ILE A 198 9.95 -53.23 11.58
CA ILE A 198 11.25 -53.52 10.95
C ILE A 198 11.02 -53.46 9.41
N ASN A 199 12.08 -53.13 8.67
CA ASN A 199 12.35 -53.30 7.24
C ASN A 199 11.72 -54.53 6.57
N ASN A 200 11.54 -54.48 5.22
CA ASN A 200 11.84 -55.62 4.34
C ASN A 200 12.13 -55.22 2.88
N THR A 201 13.21 -55.81 2.41
CA THR A 201 13.86 -55.86 1.08
C THR A 201 13.03 -56.62 0.03
N SER A 202 13.18 -56.28 -1.26
CA SER A 202 13.39 -57.27 -2.35
C SER A 202 13.67 -56.58 -3.71
N ALA A 203 14.82 -56.95 -4.30
CA ALA A 203 15.18 -56.75 -5.69
C ALA A 203 14.77 -57.99 -6.51
N THR A 204 14.48 -57.85 -7.82
CA THR A 204 14.76 -58.88 -8.85
C THR A 204 14.61 -58.25 -10.25
N ALA A 205 15.66 -58.41 -11.07
CA ALA A 205 15.70 -58.11 -12.50
C ALA A 205 15.44 -59.39 -13.30
N VAL A 206 14.70 -59.33 -14.42
CA VAL A 206 14.76 -60.31 -15.52
C VAL A 206 14.45 -59.58 -16.84
N ALA A 207 15.18 -59.96 -17.88
CA ALA A 207 15.28 -59.28 -19.15
C ALA A 207 14.38 -59.86 -20.27
N THR A 208 14.20 -59.03 -21.30
CA THR A 208 14.29 -59.32 -22.75
C THR A 208 13.09 -59.77 -23.64
N HIS A 209 13.07 -59.13 -24.83
CA HIS A 209 12.52 -59.45 -26.18
C HIS A 209 11.01 -59.61 -26.46
N SER A 210 10.46 -58.77 -27.35
CA SER A 210 10.09 -59.15 -28.75
C SER A 210 9.42 -58.02 -29.55
N THR A 211 9.80 -57.93 -30.82
CA THR A 211 9.28 -57.09 -31.90
C THR A 211 8.09 -57.76 -32.60
N SER A 212 7.00 -57.05 -32.90
CA SER A 212 6.29 -57.05 -34.21
C SER A 212 4.92 -56.34 -34.19
N THR A 213 4.82 -55.28 -34.98
CA THR A 213 3.94 -55.10 -36.15
C THR A 213 2.42 -55.35 -36.06
N MET A 214 1.68 -54.26 -36.28
CA MET A 214 0.36 -54.06 -36.92
C MET A 214 -0.77 -55.09 -36.75
N THR A 215 -1.92 -54.61 -36.30
CA THR A 215 -3.21 -54.90 -36.96
C THR A 215 -4.22 -53.79 -36.70
N ALA A 216 -4.80 -53.27 -37.78
CA ALA A 216 -5.92 -52.36 -37.76
C ALA A 216 -7.20 -53.11 -37.36
N THR A 217 -8.08 -52.46 -36.59
CA THR A 217 -9.52 -52.79 -36.59
C THR A 217 -10.32 -51.51 -36.33
N THR A 218 -11.21 -51.25 -37.28
CA THR A 218 -12.19 -50.18 -37.39
C THR A 218 -13.35 -50.34 -36.39
N ASN A 219 -13.84 -49.24 -35.83
CA ASN A 219 -15.26 -49.04 -35.47
C ASN A 219 -15.51 -47.52 -35.32
N THR A 220 -16.27 -46.86 -36.23
CA THR A 220 -17.74 -46.80 -36.35
C THR A 220 -18.37 -45.73 -35.43
N THR A 221 -18.64 -44.57 -36.05
CA THR A 221 -19.90 -43.79 -36.07
C THR A 221 -20.60 -43.35 -34.77
N ASN A 222 -20.63 -42.02 -34.57
CA ASN A 222 -21.82 -41.19 -34.28
C ASN A 222 -21.39 -39.72 -34.41
N LYS A 223 -21.64 -38.98 -35.50
CA LYS A 223 -22.89 -38.35 -35.97
C LYS A 223 -23.83 -37.86 -34.85
N GLN A 224 -23.79 -36.56 -34.57
CA GLN A 224 -25.02 -35.76 -34.54
C GLN A 224 -24.69 -34.28 -34.83
N ASP A 225 -25.20 -33.84 -35.96
CA ASP A 225 -25.27 -32.46 -36.43
C ASP A 225 -26.14 -31.61 -35.48
N ASN A 226 -25.77 -30.33 -35.28
CA ASN A 226 -26.75 -29.25 -35.43
C ASN A 226 -26.06 -27.92 -35.78
N LEU A 227 -26.56 -27.34 -36.87
CA LEU A 227 -26.20 -26.14 -37.57
C LEU A 227 -27.45 -25.25 -37.60
N THR A 228 -27.38 -24.01 -37.11
CA THR A 228 -28.22 -22.84 -37.51
C THR A 228 -27.59 -21.62 -36.84
N THR A 229 -26.97 -20.62 -37.49
CA THR A 229 -27.41 -19.68 -38.54
C THR A 229 -28.75 -18.99 -38.25
N ASN A 230 -28.66 -17.70 -37.91
CA ASN A 230 -29.61 -16.61 -38.21
C ASN A 230 -28.80 -15.31 -38.05
N LYS A 231 -28.37 -14.67 -39.14
CA LYS A 231 -29.04 -13.62 -39.94
C LYS A 231 -29.18 -12.30 -39.19
#